data_AF-A0A4Z0E6C0-F1
#
_entry.id   AF-A0A4Z0E6C0-F1
#
_cell.length_a   1.000
_cell.length_b   1.000
_cell.length_c   1.000
_cell.angle_alpha   90.00
_cell.angle_beta   90.00
_cell.angle_gamma   90.00
#
_symmetry.space_group_name_H-M   'P 1'
#
loop_
_entity.id
_entity.type
_entity.pdbx_description
1 polymer ?
#
loop_
_entity_poly.entity_id
_entity_poly.type
_entity_poly.pdbx_seq_one_letter_code
_entity_poly.pdbx_strand_id
1 'polypeptide(L)' 'MSNTPTRNVSLTAELTADIHVEVTSDYDLNASEVVRAGLRLRIARDHTRSTGCKRTRADDRSGHRAA' A
#
# COMPACT_ATOMS: atom_id res chain seq x y z
N MET A 1 0.59 -21.14 12.02
CA MET A 1 -0.46 -20.14 12.32
C MET A 1 0.23 -18.79 12.51
N SER A 2 0.19 -17.91 11.49
CA SER A 2 0.75 -16.56 11.62
C SER A 2 -0.14 -15.76 12.57
N ASN A 3 0.38 -15.43 13.75
CA ASN A 3 -0.34 -14.60 14.71
C ASN A 3 -0.35 -13.15 14.20
N THR A 4 -1.33 -12.81 13.36
CA THR A 4 -1.46 -11.45 12.84
C THR A 4 -1.98 -10.56 13.98
N PRO A 5 -1.23 -9.52 14.39
CA PRO A 5 -1.70 -8.61 15.43
C PRO A 5 -3.04 -7.98 15.03
N THR A 6 -4.02 -8.04 15.94
CA THR A 6 -5.34 -7.43 15.74
C THR A 6 -5.48 -6.17 16.59
N ARG A 7 -6.26 -5.22 16.10
CA ARG A 7 -6.58 -4.00 16.82
C ARG A 7 -8.02 -3.60 16.54
N ASN A 8 -8.74 -3.22 17.60
CA ASN A 8 -10.10 -2.69 17.47
C ASN A 8 -10.04 -1.23 17.02
N VAL A 9 -10.85 -0.88 16.02
CA VAL A 9 -10.96 0.48 15.48
C VAL A 9 -12.43 0.82 15.26
N SER A 10 -12.81 2.05 15.61
CA SER A 10 -14.13 2.57 15.28
C SER A 10 -14.11 3.09 13.85
N LEU A 11 -15.10 2.67 13.07
CA LEU A 11 -15.27 3.10 11.68
C LEU A 11 -16.40 4.13 11.59
N THR A 12 -16.38 4.94 10.53
CA THR A 12 -17.53 5.75 10.17
C THR A 12 -18.65 4.86 9.60
N ALA A 13 -19.88 5.34 9.65
CA ALA A 13 -21.03 4.62 9.09
C ALA A 13 -20.85 4.37 7.58
N GLU A 14 -20.37 5.37 6.84
CA GLU A 14 -20.08 5.28 5.41
C GLU A 14 -19.05 4.18 5.10
N LEU A 15 -17.90 4.20 5.78
CA LEU A 15 -16.86 3.19 5.59
C LEU A 15 -17.33 1.78 5.99
N THR A 16 -18.23 1.69 6.97
CA THR A 16 -18.83 0.42 7.38
C THR A 16 -19.72 -0.15 6.27
N ALA A 17 -20.52 0.71 5.64
CA ALA A 17 -21.38 0.32 4.52
C ALA A 17 -20.55 -0.14 3.32
N ASP A 18 -19.50 0.59 2.97
CA ASP A 18 -18.61 0.23 1.85
C ASP A 18 -17.94 -1.13 2.07
N ILE A 19 -17.41 -1.38 3.27
CA ILE A 19 -16.80 -2.67 3.62
C ILE A 19 -17.84 -3.79 3.53
N HIS A 20 -19.08 -3.54 3.96
CA HIS A 20 -20.14 -4.54 3.87
C HIS A 20 -20.46 -4.90 2.42
N VAL A 21 -20.53 -3.91 1.52
CA VAL A 21 -20.73 -4.14 0.09
C VAL A 21 -19.63 -5.03 -0.49
N GLU A 22 -18.37 -4.74 -0.20
CA GLU A 22 -17.21 -5.53 -0.66
C GLU A 22 -17.24 -6.97 -0.13
N VAL A 23 -17.52 -7.15 1.16
CA VAL A 23 -17.66 -8.49 1.78
C VAL A 23 -18.80 -9.29 1.14
N THR A 24 -19.90 -8.64 0.78
CA THR A 24 -21.02 -9.33 0.11
C THR A 24 -20.77 -9.60 -1.38
N SER A 25 -19.89 -8.82 -2.02
CA SER A 25 -19.56 -8.98 -3.43
C SER A 25 -18.59 -10.13 -3.66
N ASP A 26 -17.73 -10.43 -2.70
CA ASP A 26 -16.68 -11.43 -2.82
C ASP A 26 -16.82 -12.46 -1.69
N TYR A 27 -17.35 -13.63 -2.04
CA TYR A 27 -17.84 -14.66 -1.10
C TYR A 27 -16.80 -15.16 -0.08
N ASP A 28 -15.51 -14.93 -0.33
CA ASP A 28 -14.40 -15.39 0.50
C ASP A 28 -13.70 -14.28 1.31
N LEU A 29 -14.13 -13.01 1.18
CA LEU A 29 -13.51 -11.88 1.89
C LEU A 29 -14.25 -11.56 3.19
N ASN A 30 -13.52 -11.52 4.30
CA ASN A 30 -14.02 -10.93 5.54
C ASN A 30 -13.64 -9.44 5.64
N ALA A 31 -14.32 -8.70 6.51
CA ALA A 31 -14.07 -7.26 6.70
C ALA A 31 -12.60 -6.92 7.00
N SER A 32 -11.90 -7.76 7.77
CA SER A 32 -10.46 -7.52 8.05
C SER A 32 -9.59 -7.70 6.81
N GLU A 33 -10.00 -8.55 5.87
CA GLU A 33 -9.30 -8.76 4.61
C GLU A 33 -9.45 -7.60 3.66
N VAL A 34 -10.68 -7.06 3.54
CA VAL A 34 -10.98 -5.83 2.80
C VAL A 34 -10.13 -4.67 3.32
N VAL A 35 -10.07 -4.49 4.65
CA VAL A 35 -9.24 -3.45 5.27
C VAL A 35 -7.75 -3.68 5.00
N ARG A 36 -7.25 -4.92 5.08
CA ARG A 36 -5.85 -5.24 4.74
C ARG A 36 -5.53 -4.95 3.28
N ALA A 37 -6.41 -5.30 2.35
CA ALA A 37 -6.25 -5.02 0.92
C ALA A 37 -6.18 -3.51 0.65
N GLY A 38 -7.13 -2.74 1.21
CA GLY A 38 -7.14 -1.28 1.10
C GLY A 38 -5.86 -0.64 1.68
N LEU A 39 -5.37 -1.11 2.83
CA LEU A 39 -4.14 -0.61 3.44
C LEU A 39 -2.91 -0.91 2.57
N ARG A 40 -2.78 -2.14 2.03
CA ARG A 40 -1.69 -2.51 1.13
C ARG A 40 -1.67 -1.63 -0.11
N LEU A 41 -2.84 -1.34 -0.69
CA LEU A 41 -2.96 -0.46 -1.86
C LEU A 41 -2.49 0.96 -1.55
N ARG A 42 -2.86 1.51 -0.38
CA ARG A 42 -2.40 2.83 0.05
C ARG A 42 -0.89 2.88 0.24
N ILE A 43 -0.31 1.90 0.94
CA ILE A 43 1.14 1.80 1.15
C ILE A 43 1.88 1.70 -0.19
N ALA A 44 1.38 0.87 -1.12
CA ALA A 44 1.97 0.74 -2.44
C ALA A 44 1.96 2.07 -3.22
N ARG A 45 0.86 2.84 -3.16
CA ARG A 45 0.77 4.18 -3.77
C ARG A 45 1.72 5.18 -3.12
N ASP A 46 1.91 5.13 -1.81
CA ASP A 46 2.83 6.04 -1.13
C ASP A 46 4.30 5.72 -1.47
N HIS A 47 4.63 4.42 -1.58
CA HIS A 47 5.95 4.00 -2.02
C HIS A 47 6.28 4.43 -3.45
N THR A 48 5.33 4.35 -4.40
CA THR A 48 5.57 4.80 -5.79
C THR A 48 5.78 6.31 -5.88
N ARG A 49 5.12 7.11 -5.03
CA ARG A 49 5.35 8.56 -4.94
C ARG A 49 6.73 8.90 -4.38
N SER A 50 7.23 8.08 -3.45
CA SER A 50 8.55 8.29 -2.83
C SER A 50 9.71 7.86 -3.73
N THR A 51 9.57 6.78 -4.50
CA THR A 51 10.63 6.27 -5.40
C THR A 51 10.77 7.06 -6.70
N GLY A 52 9.73 7.79 -7.13
CA GLY A 52 9.81 8.71 -8.28
C GLY A 52 10.79 9.89 -8.08
N CYS A 53 11.22 10.16 -6.84
CA CYS A 53 12.13 11.25 -6.49
C CYS A 53 13.56 10.77 -6.13
N LYS A 54 14.00 9.62 -6.65
CA LYS A 54 15.40 9.18 -6.54
C LYS A 54 16.08 9.12 -7.91
N ARG A 55 16.08 10.24 -8.64
CA ARG A 55 17.13 10.54 -9.63
C ARG A 55 18.05 11.61 -9.07
N THR A 56 18.89 11.22 -8.13
CA THR A 56 20.06 12.04 -7.76
C THR A 56 21.30 11.34 -8.29
N ARG A 57 21.62 11.70 -9.53
CA ARG A 57 22.98 11.90 -10.07
C ARG A 57 24.02 10.85 -9.64
N ALA A 58 24.04 9.71 -10.34
CA ALA A 58 25.20 8.83 -10.37
C ALA A 58 25.73 8.63 -11.82
N ASP A 59 25.42 9.55 -12.73
CA ASP A 59 25.99 9.64 -14.07
C ASP A 59 26.86 10.90 -14.18
N ASP A 60 28.05 10.91 -13.55
CA ASP A 60 29.12 11.83 -13.99
C ASP A 60 30.54 11.44 -13.49
N ARG A 61 30.94 10.18 -13.63
CA ARG A 61 32.35 9.79 -13.49
C ARG A 61 32.75 8.69 -14.47
N SER A 62 32.97 9.09 -15.71
CA SER A 62 33.97 8.48 -16.59
C SER A 62 34.37 9.58 -17.57
N GLY A 63 35.25 10.50 -17.18
CA GLY A 63 36.66 10.18 -16.99
C GLY A 63 37.35 10.27 -18.36
N HIS A 64 37.52 11.51 -18.84
CA HIS A 64 38.47 11.86 -19.88
C HIS A 64 39.81 11.14 -19.63
N ARG A 65 40.19 10.22 -20.52
CA ARG A 65 41.60 9.81 -20.64
C ARG A 65 42.16 10.46 -21.89
N ALA A 66 43.03 11.42 -21.63
CA ALA A 66 43.78 12.20 -22.59
C ALA A 66 44.93 11.40 -23.23
N ALA A 67 45.28 11.87 -24.44
CA ALA A 67 46.54 11.74 -25.19
C ALA A 67 46.96 10.32 -25.64
#